data_AF-A0A1L7XY91-F1
#
_entry.id   AF-A0A1L7XY91-F1
#
_cell.length_a   1.000
_cell.length_b   1.000
_cell.length_c   1.000
_cell.angle_alpha   90.00
_cell.angle_beta   90.00
_cell.angle_gamma   90.00
#
_symmetry.space_group_name_H-M   'P 1'
#
loop_
_entity.id
_entity.type
_entity.pdbx_description
1 polymer ?
#
loop_
_entity_poly.entity_id
_entity_poly.type
_entity_poly.pdbx_seq_one_letter_code
_entity_poly.pdbx_strand_id
1 'polypeptide(L)'
;MMMAFSSLIRSALLFLILALRSQALTTWNVTSNDFVRMLYSSAIVVGNWLYIDGGEFYQAGASSWADTIHLNGTLSIDMSSSWTTSNVTINTFSKPQQNQDVRDGALWWNPNTSTVLSFGGEPYNTLTGTWALTLDGKGSGTWSQVSFSDPEFNTLERNLAQDWLQF
;
A
#
# COMPACT_ATOMS: atom_id res chain seq x y z
N MET A 1 6.58 24.96 -48.56
CA MET A 1 5.56 23.93 -48.29
C MET A 1 6.28 22.66 -47.83
N MET A 2 6.43 22.48 -46.51
CA MET A 2 6.64 21.18 -45.86
C MET A 2 6.52 21.41 -44.34
N MET A 3 5.29 21.31 -43.86
CA MET A 3 4.97 21.10 -42.44
C MET A 3 4.80 19.60 -42.20
N ALA A 4 4.84 19.22 -40.92
CA ALA A 4 4.23 18.03 -40.34
C ALA A 4 5.06 16.73 -40.35
N PHE A 5 6.15 16.68 -39.59
CA PHE A 5 6.67 15.40 -39.06
C PHE A 5 7.06 15.42 -37.56
N SER A 6 7.02 16.57 -36.88
CA SER A 6 7.49 16.70 -35.49
C SER A 6 6.44 16.42 -34.40
N SER A 7 5.13 16.41 -34.72
CA SER A 7 4.05 16.25 -33.73
C SER A 7 3.64 14.80 -33.46
N LEU A 8 3.84 13.88 -34.42
CA LEU A 8 3.50 12.47 -34.23
C LEU A 8 4.47 11.75 -33.27
N ILE A 9 5.76 12.09 -33.31
CA ILE A 9 6.79 11.42 -32.49
C ILE A 9 6.66 11.80 -30.99
N ARG A 10 6.25 13.06 -30.70
CA ARG A 10 6.03 13.51 -29.31
C ARG A 10 4.76 12.91 -28.69
N SER A 11 3.72 12.66 -29.49
CA SER A 11 2.48 12.04 -29.01
C SER A 11 2.65 10.54 -28.75
N ALA A 12 3.45 9.84 -29.55
CA ALA A 12 3.74 8.42 -29.33
C ALA A 12 4.60 8.18 -28.06
N LEU A 13 5.55 9.07 -27.75
CA LEU A 13 6.34 8.96 -26.51
C LEU A 13 5.51 9.22 -25.25
N LEU A 14 4.53 10.14 -25.31
CA LEU A 14 3.66 10.42 -24.15
C LEU A 14 2.73 9.23 -23.83
N PHE A 15 2.19 8.57 -24.86
CA PHE A 15 1.40 7.35 -24.69
C PHE A 15 2.23 6.15 -24.22
N LEU A 16 3.50 6.03 -24.66
CA LEU A 16 4.38 4.95 -24.23
C LEU A 16 4.78 5.10 -22.75
N ILE A 17 4.99 6.33 -22.25
CA ILE A 17 5.33 6.60 -20.84
C ILE A 17 4.13 6.40 -19.90
N LEU A 18 2.91 6.67 -20.37
CA LEU A 18 1.68 6.40 -19.62
C LEU A 18 1.29 4.91 -19.58
N ALA A 19 1.75 4.10 -20.56
CA ALA A 19 1.44 2.67 -20.63
C ALA A 19 2.39 1.76 -19.82
N LEU A 20 3.53 2.28 -19.33
CA LEU A 20 4.61 1.46 -18.74
C LEU A 20 4.66 1.41 -17.21
N ARG A 21 3.61 1.84 -16.50
CA ARG A 21 3.48 1.60 -15.05
C ARG A 21 2.32 0.67 -14.73
N SER A 22 2.23 -0.45 -15.43
CA SER A 22 1.55 -1.60 -14.84
C SER A 22 2.52 -2.18 -13.81
N GLN A 23 2.40 -1.73 -12.55
CA GLN A 23 2.98 -2.49 -11.46
C GLN A 23 2.35 -3.87 -11.54
N ALA A 24 3.15 -4.92 -11.67
CA ALA A 24 2.65 -6.28 -11.59
C ALA A 24 2.01 -6.43 -10.21
N LEU A 25 0.68 -6.35 -10.15
CA LEU A 25 -0.07 -6.73 -8.96
C LEU A 25 0.25 -8.20 -8.77
N THR A 26 0.95 -8.53 -7.68
CA THR A 26 1.00 -9.90 -7.21
C THR A 26 -0.45 -10.26 -6.91
N THR A 27 -1.01 -11.18 -7.68
CA THR A 27 -2.37 -11.63 -7.47
C THR A 27 -2.41 -12.35 -6.14
N TRP A 28 -3.01 -11.70 -5.15
CA TRP A 28 -3.41 -12.30 -3.88
C TRP A 28 -4.19 -13.56 -4.17
N ASN A 29 -3.62 -14.73 -3.92
CA ASN A 29 -4.38 -15.97 -4.05
C ASN A 29 -5.21 -16.21 -2.77
N VAL A 30 -6.04 -15.23 -2.43
CA VAL A 30 -7.01 -15.31 -1.34
C VAL A 30 -8.39 -15.43 -1.97
N THR A 31 -8.93 -16.65 -1.99
CA THR A 31 -10.31 -16.86 -2.40
C THR A 31 -11.26 -16.53 -1.26
N SER A 32 -12.50 -16.16 -1.57
CA SER A 32 -13.53 -15.89 -0.55
C SER A 32 -13.84 -17.11 0.31
N ASN A 33 -13.64 -18.34 -0.20
CA ASN A 33 -13.88 -19.57 0.55
C ASN A 33 -12.77 -19.88 1.55
N ASP A 34 -11.56 -19.42 1.26
CA ASP A 34 -10.40 -19.67 2.09
C ASP A 34 -10.13 -18.51 3.06
N PHE A 35 -10.69 -17.32 2.84
CA PHE A 35 -10.50 -16.17 3.74
C PHE A 35 -11.16 -16.40 5.11
N VAL A 36 -10.38 -16.24 6.18
CA VAL A 36 -10.88 -16.28 7.56
C VAL A 36 -10.94 -14.89 8.18
N ARG A 37 -9.81 -14.16 8.16
CA ARG A 37 -9.69 -12.84 8.78
C ARG A 37 -8.45 -12.10 8.27
N MET A 38 -8.45 -10.79 8.51
CA MET A 38 -7.31 -9.90 8.38
C MET A 38 -6.91 -9.39 9.77
N LEU A 39 -5.62 -9.37 10.08
CA LEU A 39 -5.08 -8.89 11.36
C LEU A 39 -3.91 -7.92 11.14
N TYR A 40 -3.64 -7.09 12.14
CA TYR A 40 -2.51 -6.15 12.21
C TYR A 40 -2.47 -5.09 11.10
N SER A 41 -3.55 -4.95 10.34
CA SER A 41 -3.72 -3.92 9.32
C SER A 41 -4.07 -2.58 9.95
N SER A 42 -3.62 -1.49 9.35
CA SER A 42 -4.11 -0.15 9.66
C SER A 42 -5.13 0.31 8.64
N ALA A 43 -6.06 1.15 9.09
CA ALA A 43 -7.11 1.70 8.24
C ALA A 43 -7.32 3.20 8.50
N ILE A 44 -7.63 3.94 7.44
CA ILE A 44 -7.97 5.36 7.51
C ILE A 44 -9.02 5.72 6.47
N VAL A 45 -9.96 6.60 6.83
CA VAL A 45 -10.94 7.16 5.90
C VAL A 45 -10.50 8.55 5.49
N VAL A 46 -10.39 8.80 4.18
CA VAL A 46 -10.10 10.13 3.62
C VAL A 46 -11.11 10.43 2.52
N GLY A 47 -11.89 11.50 2.72
CA GLY A 47 -13.02 11.81 1.84
C GLY A 47 -14.02 10.65 1.82
N ASN A 48 -14.31 10.12 0.63
CA ASN A 48 -15.23 9.01 0.42
C ASN A 48 -14.52 7.65 0.37
N TRP A 49 -13.25 7.54 0.72
CA TRP A 49 -12.49 6.30 0.53
C TRP A 49 -11.97 5.78 1.87
N LEU A 50 -12.22 4.51 2.14
CA LEU A 50 -11.53 3.73 3.17
C LEU A 50 -10.25 3.17 2.55
N TYR A 51 -9.10 3.41 3.18
CA TYR A 51 -7.82 2.84 2.83
C TYR A 51 -7.36 1.87 3.91
N ILE A 52 -6.82 0.72 3.51
CA ILE A 52 -6.30 -0.31 4.40
C ILE A 52 -4.91 -0.69 3.93
N ASP A 53 -3.91 -0.68 4.82
CA ASP A 53 -2.52 -0.97 4.50
C ASP A 53 -1.85 -1.78 5.63
N GLY A 54 -0.88 -2.63 5.27
CA GLY A 54 -0.19 -3.52 6.20
C GLY A 54 -1.04 -4.67 6.76
N GLY A 55 -0.42 -5.47 7.64
CA GLY A 55 -1.02 -6.66 8.23
C GLY A 55 -0.96 -7.90 7.34
N GLU A 56 -1.82 -8.87 7.63
CA GLU A 56 -1.85 -10.16 6.93
C GLU A 56 -3.25 -10.79 6.88
N PHE A 57 -3.42 -11.66 5.89
CA PHE A 57 -4.57 -12.54 5.76
C PHE A 57 -4.30 -13.92 6.36
N TYR A 58 -5.28 -14.42 7.09
CA TYR A 58 -5.36 -15.80 7.55
C TYR A 58 -6.34 -16.58 6.68
N GLN A 59 -5.93 -17.77 6.27
CA GLN A 59 -6.72 -18.64 5.43
C GLN A 59 -7.09 -19.95 6.12
N ALA A 60 -8.22 -20.55 5.73
CA ALA A 60 -8.65 -21.86 6.17
C ALA A 60 -7.70 -22.92 5.60
N GLY A 61 -7.28 -23.88 6.44
CA GLY A 61 -6.32 -24.92 6.03
C GLY A 61 -4.84 -24.50 6.08
N ALA A 62 -4.55 -23.25 6.46
CA ALA A 62 -3.20 -22.85 6.85
C ALA A 62 -2.71 -23.74 8.00
N SER A 63 -1.66 -24.52 7.74
CA SER A 63 -1.13 -25.53 8.65
C SER A 63 -0.20 -24.95 9.71
N SER A 64 0.30 -23.73 9.47
CA SER A 64 1.19 -23.01 10.37
C SER A 64 0.98 -21.49 10.27
N TRP A 65 1.47 -20.75 11.27
CA TRP A 65 1.57 -19.29 11.22
C TRP A 65 2.43 -18.78 10.05
N ALA A 66 3.26 -19.63 9.45
CA ALA A 66 4.06 -19.29 8.27
C ALA A 66 3.26 -19.30 6.96
N ASP A 67 2.01 -19.80 6.99
CA ASP A 67 1.12 -19.84 5.83
C ASP A 67 0.23 -18.56 5.72
N THR A 68 0.54 -17.50 6.49
CA THR A 68 -0.14 -16.20 6.38
C THR A 68 0.31 -15.43 5.14
N ILE A 69 -0.62 -14.74 4.48
CA ILE A 69 -0.31 -13.91 3.30
C ILE A 69 -0.20 -12.46 3.75
N HIS A 70 1.01 -11.89 3.69
CA HIS A 70 1.26 -10.50 4.07
C HIS A 70 0.54 -9.54 3.13
N LEU A 71 -0.01 -8.46 3.69
CA LEU A 71 -0.66 -7.42 2.92
C LEU A 71 0.37 -6.54 2.17
N ASN A 72 0.86 -7.01 1.01
CA ASN A 72 1.75 -6.30 0.09
C ASN A 72 1.18 -5.18 -0.81
N GLY A 73 0.02 -4.65 -0.45
CA GLY A 73 -0.63 -3.57 -1.18
C GLY A 73 -1.67 -2.87 -0.34
N THR A 74 -1.95 -1.63 -0.70
CA THR A 74 -3.03 -0.85 -0.13
C THR A 74 -4.33 -1.24 -0.78
N LEU A 75 -5.34 -1.55 0.04
CA LEU A 75 -6.71 -1.73 -0.40
C LEU A 75 -7.45 -0.39 -0.29
N SER A 76 -8.37 -0.12 -1.22
CA SER A 76 -9.34 0.96 -1.01
C SER A 76 -10.76 0.58 -1.40
N ILE A 77 -11.72 1.14 -0.68
CA ILE A 77 -13.16 0.90 -0.85
C ILE A 77 -13.88 2.24 -0.90
N ASP A 78 -14.76 2.40 -1.89
CA ASP A 78 -15.65 3.57 -1.99
C ASP A 78 -16.75 3.48 -0.92
N MET A 79 -16.79 4.49 -0.06
CA MET A 79 -17.74 4.65 1.04
C MET A 79 -18.90 5.58 0.66
N SER A 80 -18.94 6.11 -0.58
CA SER A 80 -20.06 6.93 -1.07
C SER A 80 -21.35 6.13 -1.29
N SER A 81 -21.25 4.80 -1.31
CA SER A 81 -22.39 3.88 -1.42
C SER A 81 -22.27 2.74 -0.41
N SER A 82 -23.41 2.18 -0.02
CA SER A 82 -23.43 1.00 0.84
C SER A 82 -23.04 -0.25 0.05
N TRP A 83 -22.30 -1.13 0.71
CA TRP A 83 -21.84 -2.39 0.15
C TRP A 83 -22.08 -3.56 1.12
N THR A 84 -21.99 -4.75 0.57
CA THR A 84 -22.01 -6.06 1.23
C THR A 84 -20.71 -6.77 0.87
N THR A 85 -20.43 -7.88 1.56
CA THR A 85 -19.27 -8.73 1.23
C THR A 85 -19.31 -9.28 -0.21
N SER A 86 -20.49 -9.35 -0.83
CA SER A 86 -20.67 -9.92 -2.18
C SER A 86 -20.55 -8.90 -3.33
N ASN A 87 -20.68 -7.61 -3.05
CA ASN A 87 -20.75 -6.57 -4.08
C ASN A 87 -19.78 -5.40 -3.83
N VAL A 88 -18.94 -5.48 -2.80
CA VAL A 88 -17.89 -4.50 -2.56
C VAL A 88 -16.85 -4.54 -3.70
N THR A 89 -16.55 -3.38 -4.26
CA THR A 89 -15.41 -3.22 -5.18
C THR A 89 -14.21 -2.76 -4.38
N ILE A 90 -13.13 -3.53 -4.43
CA ILE A 90 -11.87 -3.24 -3.73
C ILE A 90 -10.81 -2.88 -4.77
N ASN A 91 -10.26 -1.68 -4.70
CA ASN A 91 -9.08 -1.33 -5.49
C ASN A 91 -7.83 -1.82 -4.78
N THR A 92 -6.80 -2.16 -5.56
CA THR A 92 -5.50 -2.57 -5.04
C THR A 92 -4.37 -1.83 -5.75
N PHE A 93 -3.42 -1.33 -4.98
CA PHE A 93 -2.21 -0.67 -5.49
C PHE A 93 -1.08 -0.79 -4.47
N SER A 94 0.17 -0.83 -4.92
CA SER A 94 1.31 -1.18 -4.04
C SER A 94 2.39 -0.11 -4.01
N LYS A 95 3.20 -0.16 -2.96
CA LYS A 95 4.48 0.55 -2.88
C LYS A 95 5.40 0.11 -4.03
N PRO A 96 6.35 0.95 -4.51
CA PRO A 96 7.22 0.61 -5.65
C PRO A 96 8.12 -0.62 -5.47
N GLN A 97 8.29 -1.09 -4.23
CA GLN A 97 9.02 -2.31 -3.90
C GLN A 97 8.07 -3.28 -3.20
N GLN A 98 8.02 -4.52 -3.70
CA GLN A 98 7.25 -5.60 -3.07
C GLN A 98 7.88 -5.93 -1.71
N ASN A 99 7.05 -6.22 -0.70
CA ASN A 99 7.43 -6.53 0.67
C ASN A 99 7.94 -5.30 1.46
N GLN A 100 7.19 -4.20 1.48
CA GLN A 100 7.48 -3.03 2.34
C GLN A 100 6.43 -2.92 3.47
N ASP A 101 5.89 -4.07 3.83
CA ASP A 101 4.67 -4.18 4.61
C ASP A 101 5.00 -4.56 6.04
N VAL A 102 4.18 -4.04 6.93
CA VAL A 102 4.39 -4.09 8.36
C VAL A 102 3.12 -4.58 9.04
N ARG A 103 3.26 -5.24 10.18
CA ARG A 103 2.20 -5.41 11.17
C ARG A 103 2.11 -4.16 12.02
N ASP A 104 0.90 -3.75 12.39
CA ASP A 104 0.64 -2.67 13.35
C ASP A 104 1.35 -1.34 12.99
N GLY A 105 1.52 -1.09 11.69
CA GLY A 105 1.94 0.23 11.19
C GLY A 105 0.86 1.27 11.47
N ALA A 106 1.21 2.55 11.51
CA ALA A 106 0.25 3.63 11.71
C ALA A 106 0.03 4.42 10.42
N LEU A 107 -1.22 4.86 10.19
CA LEU A 107 -1.60 5.73 9.09
C LEU A 107 -2.04 7.11 9.61
N TRP A 108 -1.53 8.19 9.01
CA TRP A 108 -1.91 9.56 9.35
C TRP A 108 -2.24 10.40 8.12
N TRP A 109 -3.41 11.04 8.14
CA TRP A 109 -3.82 11.94 7.08
C TRP A 109 -3.24 13.34 7.25
N ASN A 110 -2.60 13.86 6.21
CA ASN A 110 -2.18 15.26 6.11
C ASN A 110 -3.01 15.98 5.02
N PRO A 111 -3.99 16.82 5.39
CA PRO A 111 -4.84 17.51 4.43
C PRO A 111 -4.08 18.58 3.62
N ASN A 112 -2.99 19.14 4.16
CA ASN A 112 -2.27 20.24 3.50
C ASN A 112 -1.53 19.78 2.24
N THR A 113 -1.06 18.53 2.25
CA THR A 113 -0.32 17.90 1.15
C THR A 113 -1.15 16.86 0.40
N SER A 114 -2.37 16.60 0.86
CA SER A 114 -3.22 15.50 0.37
C SER A 114 -2.52 14.13 0.40
N THR A 115 -1.80 13.86 1.50
CA THR A 115 -1.03 12.63 1.68
C THR A 115 -1.43 11.84 2.91
N VAL A 116 -1.46 10.51 2.80
CA VAL A 116 -1.47 9.61 3.96
C VAL A 116 -0.03 9.19 4.25
N LEU A 117 0.46 9.44 5.45
CA LEU A 117 1.74 8.93 5.94
C LEU A 117 1.55 7.54 6.53
N SER A 118 2.47 6.63 6.24
CA SER A 118 2.61 5.32 6.85
C SER A 118 3.96 5.24 7.56
N PHE A 119 3.94 4.80 8.82
CA PHE A 119 5.13 4.80 9.68
C PHE A 119 5.08 3.68 10.72
N GLY A 120 6.26 3.22 11.11
CA GLY A 120 6.44 2.25 12.19
C GLY A 120 5.89 0.87 11.83
N GLY A 121 5.49 0.12 12.86
CA GLY A 121 5.07 -1.27 12.74
C GLY A 121 6.22 -2.28 12.83
N GLU A 122 5.87 -3.56 12.90
CA GLU A 122 6.79 -4.67 12.82
C GLU A 122 6.93 -5.10 11.35
N PRO A 123 8.10 -4.94 10.72
CA PRO A 123 8.28 -5.31 9.33
C PRO A 123 8.36 -6.83 9.18
N TYR A 124 7.75 -7.36 8.12
CA TYR A 124 7.87 -8.78 7.76
C TYR A 124 9.26 -9.15 7.23
N ASN A 125 10.08 -8.16 6.89
CA ASN A 125 11.44 -8.32 6.38
C ASN A 125 12.33 -7.16 6.84
N THR A 126 13.54 -7.02 6.31
CA THR A 126 14.53 -6.03 6.74
C THR A 126 14.30 -4.62 6.21
N LEU A 127 13.33 -4.41 5.32
CA LEU A 127 13.08 -3.10 4.73
C LEU A 127 12.13 -2.30 5.63
N THR A 128 12.58 -1.12 6.03
CA THR A 128 11.85 -0.17 6.87
C THR A 128 11.96 1.21 6.26
N GLY A 129 10.99 2.08 6.58
CA GLY A 129 10.99 3.44 6.09
C GLY A 129 9.65 4.11 6.31
N THR A 130 9.66 5.44 6.28
CA THR A 130 8.43 6.21 6.25
C THR A 130 7.96 6.33 4.82
N TRP A 131 6.66 6.11 4.61
CA TRP A 131 6.05 6.19 3.30
C TRP A 131 4.95 7.24 3.28
N ALA A 132 4.81 7.94 2.16
CA ALA A 132 3.69 8.82 1.90
C ALA A 132 2.93 8.34 0.67
N LEU A 133 1.62 8.19 0.82
CA LEU A 133 0.67 7.96 -0.25
C LEU A 133 0.06 9.30 -0.67
N THR A 134 0.41 9.78 -1.84
CA THR A 134 -0.25 10.96 -2.44
C THR A 134 -1.53 10.50 -3.12
N LEU A 135 -2.68 10.97 -2.62
CA LEU A 135 -3.99 10.52 -3.09
C LEU A 135 -4.37 11.22 -4.41
N ASP A 136 -5.05 10.48 -5.30
CA ASP A 136 -5.56 11.01 -6.57
C ASP A 136 -7.04 11.45 -6.52
N GLY A 137 -7.68 11.26 -5.35
CA GLY A 137 -9.10 11.55 -5.12
C GLY A 137 -10.08 10.51 -5.68
N LYS A 138 -9.58 9.43 -6.31
CA LYS A 138 -10.36 8.39 -6.99
C LYS A 138 -10.19 7.02 -6.34
N GLY A 139 -9.78 7.00 -5.07
CA GLY A 139 -9.52 5.75 -4.35
C GLY A 139 -8.16 5.16 -4.65
N SER A 140 -7.25 5.88 -5.31
CA SER A 140 -5.89 5.42 -5.54
C SER A 140 -4.88 6.48 -5.09
N GLY A 141 -3.62 6.21 -5.37
CA GLY A 141 -2.54 7.15 -5.13
C GLY A 141 -1.20 6.60 -5.54
N THR A 142 -0.17 7.41 -5.30
CA THR A 142 1.23 7.03 -5.54
C THR A 142 1.99 7.04 -4.24
N TRP A 143 2.59 5.90 -3.91
CA TRP A 143 3.49 5.75 -2.77
C TRP A 143 4.89 6.27 -3.12
N SER A 144 5.46 7.04 -2.21
CA SER A 144 6.86 7.48 -2.23
C SER A 144 7.46 7.35 -0.84
N GLN A 145 8.72 6.95 -0.76
CA GLN A 145 9.46 6.98 0.50
C GLN A 145 9.72 8.43 0.91
N VAL A 146 9.62 8.71 2.21
CA VAL A 146 9.85 10.04 2.78
C VAL A 146 10.95 9.93 3.83
N SER A 147 11.82 10.94 3.86
CA SER A 147 12.75 11.16 4.96
C SER A 147 12.32 12.41 5.71
N PHE A 148 12.33 12.34 7.03
CA PHE A 148 12.10 13.49 7.89
C PHE A 148 13.36 14.36 7.96
N SER A 149 13.17 15.66 8.19
CA SER A 149 14.29 16.60 8.37
C SER A 149 15.08 16.31 9.64
N ASP A 150 14.43 15.72 10.63
CA ASP A 150 15.07 15.19 11.82
C ASP A 150 15.73 13.84 11.47
N PRO A 151 17.07 13.74 11.51
CA PRO A 151 17.76 12.51 11.19
C PRO A 151 17.44 11.38 12.17
N GLU A 152 17.08 11.65 13.42
CA GLU A 152 16.74 10.60 14.39
C GLU A 152 15.48 9.85 13.97
N PHE A 153 14.46 10.55 13.46
CA PHE A 153 13.22 9.94 12.95
C PHE A 153 13.45 9.00 11.77
N ASN A 154 14.49 9.22 10.98
CA ASN A 154 14.86 8.34 9.87
C ASN A 154 15.62 7.08 10.33
N THR A 155 16.07 7.06 11.58
CA THR A 155 16.76 5.93 12.20
C THR A 155 15.88 5.14 13.16
N LEU A 156 14.62 5.56 13.35
CA LEU A 156 13.62 4.84 14.13
C LEU A 156 13.18 3.57 13.38
N GLU A 157 14.04 2.56 13.40
CA GLU A 157 13.74 1.21 13.00
C GLU A 157 13.56 0.35 14.25
N ARG A 158 12.63 -0.60 14.26
CA ARG A 158 12.52 -1.53 15.38
C ARG A 158 13.83 -2.30 15.48
N ASN A 159 14.56 -2.18 16.59
CA ASN A 159 15.73 -3.01 16.88
C ASN A 159 15.28 -4.47 16.97
N LEU A 160 15.48 -5.25 15.90
CA LEU A 160 15.08 -6.66 15.83
C LEU A 160 15.92 -7.57 16.75
N ALA A 161 16.87 -7.03 17.52
CA ALA A 161 17.96 -7.80 18.12
C ALA A 161 18.09 -7.80 19.65
N GLN A 162 17.17 -7.23 20.47
CA GLN A 162 17.50 -7.16 21.91
C GLN A 162 16.41 -7.30 23.00
N ASP A 163 15.11 -7.30 22.72
CA ASP A 163 14.13 -7.10 23.81
C ASP A 163 13.26 -8.33 24.19
N TRP A 164 13.48 -9.50 23.61
CA TRP A 164 12.64 -10.69 23.89
C TRP A 164 13.16 -11.64 24.99
N LEU A 165 14.18 -11.27 25.77
CA LEU A 165 14.75 -12.14 26.82
C LEU A 165 14.70 -11.58 28.25
N GLN A 166 13.84 -10.60 28.55
CA GLN A 166 13.70 -10.10 29.94
C GLN A 166 12.25 -9.92 30.37
N PHE A 167 11.50 -11.02 30.50
CA PHE A 167 10.43 -11.16 31.51
C PHE A 167 10.31 -12.63 31.92
#